data_AF-A0A934NEA4-F1
#
_entry.id   AF-A0A934NEA4-F1
#
_cell.length_a   1.000
_cell.length_b   1.000
_cell.length_c   1.000
_cell.angle_alpha   90.00
_cell.angle_beta   90.00
_cell.angle_gamma   90.00
#
_symmetry.space_group_name_H-M   'P 1'
#
loop_
_entity.id
_entity.type
_entity.pdbx_description
1 polymer ?
#
loop_
_entity_poly.entity_id
_entity_poly.type
_entity_poly.pdbx_seq_one_letter_code
_entity_poly.pdbx_strand_id
1 'polypeptide(L)'
;MTVRALPARLLGGGRRRDGAPADRGFVEAFLQRGFRELLVDAPSTLVAGAAGQPWRLAGGETADVVDLAGFRAFRRPGFVLMATSFELEAVSEGTRLTTETRVQPTDATAARAFRPYWWAIRVGSGLIRRDVLHAVRRRAESSVNPPE
;
A
#
# COMPACT_ATOMS: atom_id res chain seq x y z
N MET A 1 34.26 34.20 13.86
CA MET A 1 33.29 34.75 12.88
C MET A 1 32.02 33.91 12.96
N THR A 2 31.10 34.27 13.87
CA THR A 2 29.94 35.18 13.73
C THR A 2 28.65 34.44 13.33
N VAL A 3 27.69 34.56 14.24
CA VAL A 3 26.28 34.18 14.19
C VAL A 3 25.54 34.94 13.07
N ARG A 4 24.56 34.31 12.40
CA ARG A 4 23.23 34.90 12.18
C ARG A 4 22.20 33.92 11.61
N ALA A 5 21.01 33.97 12.19
CA ALA A 5 19.79 33.28 11.79
C ALA A 5 19.04 34.01 10.65
N LEU A 6 18.14 33.24 9.99
CA LEU A 6 17.00 33.56 9.09
C LEU A 6 16.26 34.88 9.43
N PRO A 7 15.56 35.58 8.49
CA PRO A 7 14.52 35.00 7.63
C PRO A 7 14.27 35.68 6.25
N ALA A 8 13.57 34.99 5.34
CA ALA A 8 12.83 35.65 4.26
C ALA A 8 11.42 35.05 4.14
N ARG A 9 10.47 35.83 4.67
CA ARG A 9 9.02 35.73 4.56
C ARG A 9 8.59 35.72 3.08
N LEU A 10 7.67 34.81 2.71
CA LEU A 10 6.27 35.12 2.38
C LEU A 10 6.07 36.35 1.48
N LEU A 11 5.81 36.07 0.19
CA LEU A 11 4.90 36.74 -0.75
C LEU A 11 4.71 35.68 -1.86
N GLY A 12 3.60 34.97 -1.97
CA GLY A 12 2.30 35.50 -2.34
C GLY A 12 2.09 35.23 -3.83
N GLY A 13 1.09 34.40 -4.18
CA GLY A 13 0.59 34.35 -5.56
C GLY A 13 0.43 32.96 -6.16
N GLY A 14 -0.74 32.37 -5.94
CA GLY A 14 -1.54 31.81 -7.02
C GLY A 14 -0.88 30.76 -7.92
N ARG A 15 -1.04 29.51 -7.52
CA ARG A 15 -1.79 28.54 -8.34
C ARG A 15 -2.37 27.51 -7.39
N ARG A 16 -3.68 27.61 -7.15
CA ARG A 16 -4.46 26.45 -6.74
C ARG A 16 -4.15 25.40 -7.80
N ARG A 17 -3.34 24.40 -7.44
CA ARG A 17 -3.19 23.22 -8.28
C ARG A 17 -4.56 22.55 -8.21
N ASP A 18 -5.29 22.73 -9.31
CA ASP A 18 -6.52 22.02 -9.60
C ASP A 18 -6.35 20.55 -9.20
N GLY A 19 -7.36 20.03 -8.51
CA GLY A 19 -7.32 18.78 -7.78
C GLY A 19 -6.91 17.59 -8.63
N ALA A 20 -5.63 17.25 -8.60
CA ALA A 20 -5.18 15.89 -8.76
C ALA A 20 -5.11 15.29 -7.35
N PRO A 21 -5.84 14.21 -7.05
CA PRO A 21 -5.89 13.68 -5.70
C PRO A 21 -4.50 13.16 -5.30
N ALA A 22 -4.08 13.54 -4.10
CA ALA A 22 -2.86 13.08 -3.45
C ALA A 22 -3.05 11.69 -2.79
N ASP A 23 -3.93 10.89 -3.36
CA ASP A 23 -4.27 9.50 -3.00
C ASP A 23 -3.34 8.47 -3.64
N ARG A 24 -2.62 8.86 -4.71
CA ARG A 24 -1.75 7.94 -5.47
C ARG A 24 -0.51 7.48 -4.72
N GLY A 25 0.00 8.20 -3.71
CA GLY A 25 1.34 7.92 -3.15
C GLY A 25 1.56 6.53 -2.55
N PHE A 26 0.58 5.98 -1.81
CA PHE A 26 0.75 4.68 -1.16
C PHE A 26 0.49 3.50 -2.11
N VAL A 27 -0.60 3.56 -2.89
CA VAL A 27 -0.93 2.53 -3.89
C VAL A 27 0.14 2.50 -4.97
N GLU A 28 0.59 3.65 -5.47
CA GLU A 28 1.66 3.75 -6.45
C GLU A 28 2.98 3.20 -5.91
N ALA A 29 3.33 3.48 -4.64
CA ALA A 29 4.51 2.87 -4.02
C ALA A 29 4.41 1.34 -3.91
N PHE A 30 3.21 0.78 -3.76
CA PHE A 30 2.99 -0.67 -3.86
C PHE A 30 3.22 -1.17 -5.29
N LEU A 31 2.65 -0.49 -6.27
CA LEU A 31 2.77 -0.86 -7.69
C LEU A 31 4.23 -0.78 -8.18
N GLN A 32 4.96 0.25 -7.77
CA GLN A 32 6.40 0.42 -8.06
C GLN A 32 7.26 -0.69 -7.45
N ARG A 33 6.80 -1.34 -6.38
CA ARG A 33 7.46 -2.49 -5.75
C ARG A 33 7.13 -3.84 -6.41
N GLY A 34 6.45 -3.81 -7.56
CA GLY A 34 6.12 -5.00 -8.34
C GLY A 34 4.77 -5.61 -8.02
N PHE A 35 3.92 -4.92 -7.23
CA PHE A 35 2.51 -5.26 -7.19
C PHE A 35 1.82 -4.83 -8.49
N ARG A 36 0.78 -5.58 -8.87
CA ARG A 36 -0.14 -5.26 -9.97
C ARG A 36 -1.56 -5.25 -9.45
N GLU A 37 -2.40 -4.43 -10.06
CA GLU A 37 -3.84 -4.44 -9.80
C GLU A 37 -4.42 -5.75 -10.34
N LEU A 38 -5.00 -6.56 -9.45
CA LEU A 38 -5.62 -7.85 -9.77
C LEU A 38 -7.13 -7.71 -9.94
N LEU A 39 -7.75 -6.80 -9.16
CA LEU A 39 -9.17 -6.50 -9.23
C LEU A 39 -9.38 -5.04 -8.82
N VAL A 40 -10.15 -4.31 -9.63
CA VAL A 40 -10.60 -2.96 -9.33
C VAL A 40 -12.10 -2.94 -9.57
N ASP A 41 -12.87 -2.74 -8.49
CA ASP A 41 -14.31 -2.52 -8.53
C ASP A 41 -14.60 -1.19 -7.86
N ALA A 42 -14.41 -0.11 -8.62
CA ALA A 42 -14.49 1.24 -8.09
C ALA A 42 -15.95 1.65 -7.81
N PRO A 43 -16.22 2.35 -6.69
CA PRO A 43 -15.27 2.86 -5.71
C PRO A 43 -14.97 1.87 -4.55
N SER A 44 -15.56 0.68 -4.58
CA SER A 44 -15.70 -0.20 -3.41
C SER A 44 -14.46 -1.03 -3.09
N THR A 45 -13.76 -1.56 -4.11
CA THR A 45 -12.71 -2.57 -3.90
C THR A 45 -11.50 -2.35 -4.79
N LEU A 46 -10.32 -2.50 -4.19
CA LEU A 46 -9.04 -2.64 -4.88
C LEU A 46 -8.29 -3.85 -4.32
N VAL A 47 -7.85 -4.74 -5.20
CA VAL A 47 -6.95 -5.84 -4.86
C VAL A 47 -5.69 -5.70 -5.69
N ALA A 48 -4.54 -5.62 -5.03
CA ALA A 48 -3.24 -5.65 -5.68
C ALA A 48 -2.47 -6.90 -5.24
N GLY A 49 -1.66 -7.48 -6.12
CA GLY A 49 -0.86 -8.65 -5.79
C GLY A 49 0.48 -8.72 -6.49
N ALA A 50 1.36 -9.54 -5.92
CA ALA A 50 2.72 -9.77 -6.36
C ALA A 50 3.15 -11.21 -6.06
N ALA A 51 4.12 -11.72 -6.81
CA ALA A 51 4.84 -12.93 -6.46
C ALA A 51 6.28 -12.57 -6.09
N GLY A 52 6.79 -13.00 -4.94
CA GLY A 52 8.16 -12.65 -4.56
C GLY A 52 8.79 -13.47 -3.44
N GLN A 53 10.03 -13.11 -3.10
CA GLN A 53 10.84 -13.75 -2.06
C GLN A 53 11.28 -12.75 -0.97
N PRO A 54 10.34 -12.17 -0.20
CA PRO A 54 10.61 -11.03 0.66
C PRO A 54 11.58 -11.31 1.84
N TRP A 55 11.80 -12.59 2.18
CA TRP A 55 12.76 -13.00 3.22
C TRP A 55 14.22 -12.97 2.74
N ARG A 56 14.47 -12.87 1.43
CA ARG A 56 15.83 -12.79 0.88
C ARG A 56 16.26 -11.33 0.81
N LEU A 57 16.87 -10.85 1.90
CA LEU A 57 17.36 -9.47 2.03
C LEU A 57 18.33 -9.06 0.90
N ALA A 58 19.05 -10.02 0.32
CA ALA A 58 19.82 -9.86 -0.90
C ALA A 58 19.40 -10.91 -1.94
N GLY A 59 19.19 -10.48 -3.19
CA GLY A 59 18.86 -11.36 -4.31
C GLY A 59 17.47 -12.00 -4.26
N GLY A 60 16.53 -11.43 -3.49
CA GLY A 60 15.12 -11.76 -3.58
C GLY A 60 14.54 -11.27 -4.91
N GLU A 61 13.81 -12.14 -5.60
CA GLU A 61 13.11 -11.79 -6.84
C GLU A 61 11.67 -11.36 -6.53
N THR A 62 11.19 -10.31 -7.20
CA THR A 62 9.77 -10.08 -7.42
C THR A 62 9.46 -10.48 -8.85
N ALA A 63 8.71 -11.57 -9.02
CA ALA A 63 8.31 -12.04 -10.33
C ALA A 63 7.17 -11.16 -10.87
N ASP A 64 7.26 -10.81 -12.16
CA ASP A 64 6.21 -10.05 -12.82
C ASP A 64 5.00 -10.96 -13.06
N VAL A 65 3.95 -10.71 -12.28
CA VAL A 65 2.63 -11.33 -12.44
C VAL A 65 1.75 -10.30 -13.12
N VAL A 66 1.70 -10.35 -14.46
CA VAL A 66 1.14 -9.29 -15.31
C VAL A 66 -0.32 -8.95 -14.95
N ASP A 67 -1.12 -9.94 -14.58
CA ASP A 67 -2.55 -9.78 -14.30
C ASP A 67 -3.07 -10.87 -13.31
N LEU A 68 -4.39 -10.86 -13.05
CA LEU A 68 -5.07 -11.84 -12.20
C LEU A 68 -4.92 -13.28 -12.72
N ALA A 69 -4.93 -13.49 -14.04
CA ALA A 69 -4.78 -14.82 -14.62
C ALA A 69 -3.38 -15.37 -14.37
N GLY A 70 -2.35 -14.57 -14.64
CA GLY A 70 -0.95 -14.87 -14.36
C GLY A 70 -0.70 -15.09 -12.87
N PHE A 71 -1.27 -14.25 -12.00
CA PHE A 71 -1.19 -14.43 -10.55
C PHE A 71 -1.78 -15.79 -10.12
N ARG A 72 -2.96 -16.16 -10.64
CA ARG A 72 -3.61 -17.45 -10.35
C ARG A 72 -2.87 -18.64 -10.91
N ALA A 73 -2.22 -18.50 -12.06
CA ALA A 73 -1.46 -19.55 -12.74
C ALA A 73 -0.03 -19.71 -12.21
N PHE A 74 0.46 -18.78 -11.39
CA PHE A 74 1.85 -18.79 -10.92
C PHE A 74 2.15 -20.01 -10.03
N ARG A 75 3.12 -20.84 -10.45
CA ARG A 75 3.52 -22.06 -9.73
C ARG A 75 5.02 -22.21 -9.49
N ARG A 76 5.82 -21.16 -9.71
CA ARG A 76 7.28 -21.25 -9.55
C ARG A 76 7.63 -21.59 -8.09
N PRO A 77 8.41 -22.66 -7.83
CA PRO A 77 8.85 -23.02 -6.50
C PRO A 77 9.68 -21.92 -5.83
N GLY A 78 9.61 -21.83 -4.50
CA GLY A 78 10.40 -20.91 -3.70
C GLY A 78 9.86 -19.48 -3.60
N PHE A 79 8.60 -19.23 -3.97
CA PHE A 79 7.96 -17.91 -3.93
C PHE A 79 6.81 -17.87 -2.93
N VAL A 80 6.40 -16.66 -2.56
CA VAL A 80 5.08 -16.40 -2.00
C VAL A 80 4.27 -15.51 -2.94
N LEU A 81 3.00 -15.86 -3.10
CA LEU A 81 1.99 -14.97 -3.64
C LEU A 81 1.49 -14.08 -2.51
N MET A 82 1.46 -12.78 -2.75
CA MET A 82 0.98 -11.78 -1.79
C MET A 82 -0.16 -11.03 -2.46
N ALA A 83 -1.29 -10.90 -1.76
CA ALA A 83 -2.42 -10.09 -2.18
C ALA A 83 -2.79 -9.12 -1.05
N THR A 84 -2.98 -7.85 -1.37
CA THR A 84 -3.49 -6.85 -0.44
C THR A 84 -4.82 -6.32 -0.98
N SER A 85 -5.88 -6.39 -0.18
CA SER A 85 -7.16 -5.76 -0.49
C SER A 85 -7.38 -4.48 0.29
N PHE A 86 -8.11 -3.55 -0.34
CA PHE A 86 -8.73 -2.38 0.26
C PHE A 86 -10.22 -2.44 -0.09
N GLU A 87 -11.05 -2.48 0.93
CA GLU A 87 -12.50 -2.69 0.80
C GLU A 87 -13.22 -1.57 1.55
N LEU A 88 -14.11 -0.87 0.84
CA LEU A 88 -14.97 0.17 1.36
C LEU A 88 -16.39 -0.37 1.52
N GLU A 89 -16.92 -0.24 2.73
CA GLU A 89 -18.27 -0.64 3.09
C GLU A 89 -19.02 0.57 3.65
N ALA A 90 -20.19 0.89 3.08
CA ALA A 90 -21.07 1.90 3.65
C ALA A 90 -21.69 1.38 4.94
N VAL A 91 -21.56 2.14 6.03
CA VAL A 91 -22.13 1.84 7.35
C VAL A 91 -23.01 3.01 7.79
N SER A 92 -23.82 2.83 8.84
CA SER A 92 -24.81 3.82 9.28
C SER A 92 -24.22 5.21 9.55
N GLU A 93 -22.96 5.29 9.99
CA GLU A 93 -22.26 6.54 10.34
C GLU A 93 -21.01 6.80 9.47
N GLY A 94 -21.05 6.40 8.19
CA GLY A 94 -20.01 6.75 7.22
C GLY A 94 -19.52 5.55 6.41
N THR A 95 -18.22 5.51 6.14
CA THR A 95 -17.59 4.44 5.36
C THR A 95 -16.53 3.72 6.17
N ARG A 96 -16.64 2.41 6.28
CA ARG A 96 -15.61 1.55 6.85
C ARG A 96 -14.61 1.17 5.75
N LEU A 97 -13.34 1.54 5.96
CA LEU A 97 -12.22 1.04 5.16
C LEU A 97 -11.55 -0.13 5.87
N THR A 98 -11.50 -1.28 5.20
CA THR A 98 -10.77 -2.46 5.65
C THR A 98 -9.59 -2.72 4.73
N THR A 99 -8.47 -3.17 5.30
CA THR A 99 -7.34 -3.67 4.52
C THR A 99 -6.90 -5.03 5.04
N GLU A 100 -6.64 -5.96 4.12
CA GLU A 100 -6.17 -7.31 4.43
C GLU A 100 -4.99 -7.66 3.54
N THR A 101 -3.94 -8.24 4.13
CA THR A 101 -2.81 -8.81 3.38
C THR A 101 -2.83 -10.34 3.53
N ARG A 102 -2.99 -11.04 2.42
CA ARG A 102 -3.00 -12.51 2.31
C ARG A 102 -1.71 -12.97 1.67
N VAL A 103 -1.11 -14.03 2.20
CA VAL A 103 0.15 -14.59 1.68
C VAL A 103 0.05 -16.09 1.53
N GLN A 104 0.36 -16.60 0.34
CA GLN A 104 0.32 -18.01 -0.01
C GLN A 104 1.68 -18.46 -0.54
N PRO A 105 2.43 -19.32 0.18
CA PRO A 105 3.63 -19.95 -0.34
C PRO A 105 3.33 -20.87 -1.52
N THR A 106 4.22 -20.92 -2.52
CA THR A 106 4.11 -21.82 -3.67
C THR A 106 4.53 -23.25 -3.35
N ASP A 107 5.35 -23.44 -2.32
CA ASP A 107 5.76 -24.75 -1.82
C ASP A 107 6.10 -24.73 -0.31
N ALA A 108 6.43 -25.90 0.23
CA ALA A 108 6.77 -26.07 1.65
C ALA A 108 8.11 -25.41 2.04
N THR A 109 9.03 -25.22 1.10
CA THR A 109 10.32 -24.56 1.34
C THR A 109 10.12 -23.06 1.52
N ALA A 110 9.36 -22.43 0.63
CA ALA A 110 8.91 -21.05 0.74
C ALA A 110 8.12 -20.83 2.03
N ALA A 111 7.24 -21.76 2.41
CA ALA A 111 6.49 -21.66 3.66
C ALA A 111 7.42 -21.64 4.89
N ARG A 112 8.43 -22.53 4.94
CA ARG A 112 9.41 -22.57 6.04
C ARG A 112 10.26 -21.31 6.09
N ALA A 113 10.65 -20.76 4.94
CA ALA A 113 11.44 -19.53 4.88
C ALA A 113 10.61 -18.27 5.23
N PHE A 114 9.35 -18.22 4.80
CA PHE A 114 8.46 -17.08 5.05
C PHE A 114 8.03 -16.98 6.52
N ARG A 115 7.80 -18.10 7.21
CA ARG A 115 7.33 -18.11 8.61
C ARG A 115 8.18 -17.27 9.58
N PRO A 116 9.50 -17.49 9.73
CA PRO A 116 10.33 -16.70 10.65
C PRO A 116 10.42 -15.24 10.21
N TYR A 117 10.50 -14.99 8.90
CA TYR A 117 10.46 -13.64 8.34
C TYR A 117 9.17 -12.90 8.74
N TRP A 118 8.02 -13.55 8.61
CA TRP A 118 6.73 -12.98 8.99
C TRP A 118 6.68 -12.63 10.49
N TRP A 119 7.18 -13.51 11.35
CA TRP A 119 7.27 -13.24 12.79
C TRP A 119 8.14 -12.03 13.11
N ALA A 120 9.23 -11.82 12.37
CA ALA A 120 10.09 -10.65 12.55
C ALA A 120 9.40 -9.34 12.11
N ILE A 121 8.67 -9.35 10.98
CA ILE A 121 8.14 -8.11 10.39
C ILE A 121 6.69 -7.77 10.78
N ARG A 122 5.91 -8.72 11.32
CA ARG A 122 4.44 -8.56 11.50
C ARG A 122 4.06 -7.32 12.30
N VAL A 123 4.85 -6.94 13.31
CA VAL A 123 4.58 -5.78 14.16
C VAL A 123 4.76 -4.48 13.37
N GLY A 124 5.93 -4.28 12.75
CA GLY A 124 6.19 -3.09 11.93
C GLY A 124 5.24 -2.98 10.73
N SER A 125 4.97 -4.10 10.06
CA SER A 125 3.98 -4.17 8.98
C SER A 125 2.57 -3.79 9.45
N GLY A 126 2.20 -4.18 10.67
CA GLY A 126 0.93 -3.77 11.30
C GLY A 126 0.84 -2.27 11.54
N LEU A 127 1.91 -1.63 12.03
CA LEU A 127 1.94 -0.19 12.26
C LEU A 127 1.80 0.59 10.96
N ILE A 128 2.54 0.22 9.92
CA ILE A 128 2.43 0.85 8.59
C ILE A 128 0.99 0.78 8.06
N ARG A 129 0.32 -0.37 8.19
CA ARG A 129 -1.09 -0.50 7.77
C ARG A 129 -2.01 0.42 8.57
N ARG A 130 -1.80 0.56 9.88
CA ARG A 130 -2.58 1.49 10.71
C ARG A 130 -2.35 2.94 10.30
N ASP A 131 -1.10 3.32 10.04
CA ASP A 131 -0.76 4.67 9.61
C ASP A 131 -1.43 5.03 8.28
N VAL A 132 -1.48 4.08 7.35
CA VAL A 132 -2.20 4.22 6.07
C VAL A 132 -3.69 4.45 6.30
N LEU A 133 -4.34 3.61 7.12
CA LEU A 133 -5.77 3.77 7.44
C LEU A 133 -6.05 5.12 8.12
N HIS A 134 -5.20 5.54 9.06
CA HIS A 134 -5.32 6.84 9.72
C HIS A 134 -5.12 8.01 8.74
N ALA A 135 -4.18 7.89 7.80
CA ALA A 135 -3.97 8.91 6.77
C ALA A 135 -5.18 9.04 5.84
N VAL A 136 -5.77 7.91 5.42
CA VAL A 136 -6.99 7.90 4.60
C VAL A 136 -8.15 8.53 5.37
N ARG A 137 -8.36 8.15 6.63
CA ARG A 137 -9.40 8.73 7.49
C ARG A 137 -9.27 10.26 7.59
N ARG A 138 -8.08 10.76 7.98
CA ARG A 138 -7.85 12.22 8.11
C ARG A 138 -8.15 12.96 6.81
N ARG A 139 -7.73 12.39 5.67
CA ARG A 139 -7.97 12.98 4.36
C ARG A 139 -9.47 13.04 4.05
N ALA A 140 -10.19 11.93 4.23
CA ALA A 140 -11.62 11.84 3.97
C ALA A 140 -12.43 12.82 4.83
N GLU A 141 -12.13 12.89 6.14
CA GLU A 141 -12.81 13.82 7.06
C GLU A 141 -12.48 15.28 6.75
N SER A 142 -11.24 15.59 6.33
CA SER A 142 -10.86 16.96 5.95
C SER A 142 -11.50 17.44 4.65
N SER A 143 -11.86 16.53 3.74
CA SER A 143 -12.56 16.87 2.50
C SER A 143 -14.06 17.13 2.68
N VAL A 144 -14.64 16.74 3.83
CA VAL A 144 -16.07 16.87 4.12
C VAL A 144 -16.41 18.21 4.81
N ASN A 145 -15.43 18.93 5.35
CA ASN A 145 -15.62 20.27 5.93
C ASN A 145 -15.10 21.37 4.99
N PRO A 146 -15.92 21.96 4.10
CA PRO A 146 -15.62 23.29 3.61
C PRO A 146 -15.76 24.31 4.76
N PRO A 147 -14.87 25.31 4.87
CA PRO A 147 -15.08 26.40 5.81
C PRO A 147 -16.36 27.16 5.40
N GLU A 148 -17.23 27.41 6.39
CA GLU A 148 -18.34 28.39 6.30
C GLU A 148 -17.81 29.81 6.00
#